data_AF-A0A846TP32-F1
#
_entry.id   AF-A0A846TP32-F1
#
_cell.length_a   1.000
_cell.length_b   1.000
_cell.length_c   1.000
_cell.angle_alpha   90.00
_cell.angle_beta   90.00
_cell.angle_gamma   90.00
#
_symmetry.space_group_name_H-M   'P 1'
#
loop_
_entity.id
_entity.type
_entity.pdbx_description
1 polymer ?
#
loop_
_entity_poly.entity_id
_entity_poly.type
_entity_poly.pdbx_seq_one_letter_code
_entity_poly.pdbx_strand_id
1 'polypeptide(L)'
;MALGLFLKLIQFFTNLKVYTLLLHVDYVPILKNIKLPEIIEFGLHLIISIVLAFVLNVYINRKSLKKEAIYRFVWKVSLIVGLLLYPTTLLSERTPAITNAYAFLIWMAGHWIYGMILGRLLSYKEGERV
;
A
#
# COMPACT_ATOMS: atom_id res chain seq x y z
N MET A 1 -8.04 2.83 1.20
CA MET A 1 -9.26 2.33 0.51
C MET A 1 -9.03 2.05 -0.99
N ALA A 2 -8.57 3.02 -1.79
CA ALA A 2 -8.42 2.85 -3.24
C ALA A 2 -7.59 1.61 -3.66
N LEU A 3 -6.41 1.42 -3.07
CA LEU A 3 -5.55 0.25 -3.32
C LEU A 3 -6.25 -1.08 -3.04
N GLY A 4 -6.91 -1.18 -1.87
CA GLY A 4 -7.60 -2.39 -1.46
C GLY A 4 -8.76 -2.75 -2.39
N LEU A 5 -9.57 -1.77 -2.78
CA LEU A 5 -10.67 -2.00 -3.75
C LEU A 5 -10.13 -2.44 -5.11
N PHE A 6 -9.10 -1.77 -5.61
CA PHE A 6 -8.45 -2.13 -6.87
C PHE A 6 -7.95 -3.57 -6.86
N LEU A 7 -7.16 -3.95 -5.86
CA LEU A 7 -6.61 -5.31 -5.77
C LEU A 7 -7.70 -6.35 -5.52
N LYS A 8 -8.74 -6.03 -4.74
CA LYS A 8 -9.87 -6.94 -4.50
C LYS A 8 -10.64 -7.26 -5.79
N LEU A 9 -10.89 -6.25 -6.61
CA LEU A 9 -11.52 -6.43 -7.93
C LEU A 9 -10.66 -7.30 -8.85
N ILE A 10 -9.36 -7.01 -8.94
CA ILE A 10 -8.46 -7.81 -9.78
C ILE A 10 -8.40 -9.26 -9.29
N GLN A 11 -8.26 -9.48 -7.98
CA GLN A 11 -8.27 -10.83 -7.41
C GLN A 11 -9.58 -11.57 -7.70
N PHE A 12 -10.72 -10.89 -7.62
CA PHE A 12 -12.03 -11.49 -7.91
C PHE A 12 -12.11 -12.02 -9.35
N PHE A 13 -11.61 -11.27 -10.34
CA PHE A 13 -11.69 -11.69 -11.75
C PHE A 13 -10.56 -12.62 -12.20
N THR A 14 -9.37 -12.52 -11.59
CA THR A 14 -8.17 -13.24 -12.06
C THR A 14 -7.75 -14.39 -11.15
N ASN A 15 -8.35 -14.52 -9.96
CA ASN A 15 -7.91 -15.42 -8.88
C ASN A 15 -6.45 -15.21 -8.42
N LEU A 16 -5.79 -14.13 -8.85
CA LEU A 16 -4.47 -13.77 -8.37
C LEU A 16 -4.57 -13.25 -6.95
N LYS A 17 -3.85 -13.87 -6.02
CA LYS A 17 -3.94 -13.61 -4.58
C LYS A 17 -3.32 -12.26 -4.14
N VAL A 18 -3.35 -11.23 -4.98
CA VAL A 18 -2.74 -9.91 -4.74
C VAL A 18 -3.47 -9.10 -3.65
N TYR A 19 -4.78 -9.28 -3.49
CA TYR A 19 -5.51 -8.69 -2.37
C TYR A 19 -5.20 -9.44 -1.08
N THR A 20 -5.08 -10.77 -1.13
CA THR A 20 -4.62 -11.56 0.01
C THR A 20 -3.21 -11.14 0.44
N LEU A 21 -2.30 -10.87 -0.51
CA LEU A 21 -0.99 -10.29 -0.22
C LEU A 21 -1.09 -8.90 0.44
N LEU A 22 -2.06 -8.06 0.07
CA LEU A 22 -2.24 -6.77 0.73
C LEU A 22 -2.60 -6.92 2.21
N LEU A 23 -3.40 -7.93 2.51
CA LEU A 23 -3.99 -8.17 3.83
C LEU A 23 -3.17 -9.08 4.73
N HIS A 24 -2.26 -9.87 4.17
CA HIS A 24 -1.58 -10.91 4.95
C HIS A 24 -0.84 -10.30 6.14
N VAL A 25 -0.99 -10.92 7.30
CA VAL A 25 -0.30 -10.57 8.55
C VAL A 25 0.61 -11.70 9.03
N ASP A 26 0.85 -12.70 8.19
CA ASP A 26 1.57 -13.93 8.53
C ASP A 26 3.04 -13.68 8.93
N TYR A 27 3.58 -12.52 8.56
CA TYR A 27 4.90 -12.06 8.99
C TYR A 27 4.95 -11.65 10.47
N VAL A 28 3.81 -11.45 11.14
CA VAL A 28 3.73 -11.15 12.57
C VAL A 28 3.57 -12.47 13.34
N PRO A 29 4.57 -12.92 14.12
CA PRO A 29 4.54 -14.24 14.75
C PRO A 29 3.31 -14.50 15.63
N ILE A 30 2.83 -13.46 16.32
CA ILE A 30 1.68 -13.52 17.23
C ILE A 30 0.36 -13.72 16.46
N LEU A 31 0.27 -13.22 15.21
CA LEU A 31 -0.93 -13.27 14.39
C LEU A 31 -0.93 -14.42 13.39
N LYS A 32 0.24 -15.01 13.08
CA LYS A 32 0.42 -16.05 12.05
C LYS A 32 -0.54 -17.24 12.18
N ASN A 33 -0.87 -17.64 13.40
CA ASN A 33 -1.72 -18.80 13.67
C ASN A 33 -3.20 -18.42 13.95
N ILE A 34 -3.53 -17.13 13.92
CA ILE A 34 -4.87 -16.63 14.18
C ILE A 34 -5.57 -16.39 12.85
N LYS A 35 -6.69 -17.07 12.62
CA LYS A 35 -7.55 -16.79 11.46
C LYS A 35 -8.35 -15.51 11.71
N LEU A 36 -7.79 -14.38 11.29
CA LEU A 36 -8.49 -13.10 11.36
C LEU A 36 -9.54 -13.01 10.24
N PRO A 37 -10.75 -12.51 10.54
CA PRO A 37 -11.71 -12.09 9.53
C PRO A 37 -11.11 -11.05 8.58
N GLU A 38 -11.48 -11.11 7.29
CA GLU A 38 -11.01 -10.19 6.24
C GLU A 38 -11.16 -8.71 6.64
N ILE A 39 -12.28 -8.36 7.29
CA ILE A 39 -12.55 -6.99 7.74
C ILE A 39 -11.52 -6.50 8.78
N ILE A 40 -11.01 -7.41 9.62
CA ILE A 40 -9.99 -7.09 10.61
C ILE A 40 -8.62 -6.96 9.93
N GLU A 41 -8.24 -7.87 9.03
CA GLU A 41 -6.99 -7.74 8.27
C GLU A 41 -6.96 -6.44 7.43
N PHE A 42 -8.09 -6.10 6.79
CA PHE A 42 -8.24 -4.84 6.07
C PHE A 42 -8.17 -3.61 6.98
N GLY A 43 -8.77 -3.69 8.17
CA GLY A 43 -8.68 -2.63 9.19
C GLY A 43 -7.23 -2.39 9.65
N LEU A 44 -6.47 -3.45 9.93
CA LEU A 44 -5.05 -3.37 10.29
C LEU A 44 -4.24 -2.72 9.17
N HIS A 45 -4.47 -3.13 7.91
CA HIS A 45 -3.81 -2.51 6.76
C HIS A 45 -4.13 -1.02 6.65
N LEU A 46 -5.39 -0.63 6.87
CA LEU A 46 -5.80 0.78 6.82
C LEU A 46 -5.12 1.61 7.92
N ILE A 47 -5.01 1.08 9.14
CA ILE A 47 -4.30 1.73 10.25
C ILE A 47 -2.84 1.99 9.87
N ILE A 48 -2.13 0.96 9.38
CA ILE A 48 -0.73 1.10 8.94
C ILE A 48 -0.60 2.17 7.84
N SER A 49 -1.51 2.15 6.87
CA SER A 49 -1.57 3.10 5.77
C SER A 49 -1.76 4.55 6.24
N ILE A 50 -2.66 4.78 7.21
CA ILE A 50 -2.91 6.09 7.82
C ILE A 50 -1.69 6.58 8.59
N VAL A 51 -1.07 5.71 9.40
CA VAL A 51 0.15 6.06 10.15
C VAL A 51 1.27 6.47 9.19
N LEU A 52 1.50 5.71 8.11
CA LEU A 52 2.49 6.07 7.09
C LEU A 52 2.17 7.40 6.41
N ALA A 53 0.91 7.65 6.04
CA ALA A 53 0.49 8.91 5.44
C ALA A 53 0.71 10.10 6.39
N PHE A 54 0.44 9.91 7.69
CA PHE A 54 0.69 10.92 8.72
C PHE A 54 2.19 11.22 8.86
N VAL A 55 3.03 10.19 8.96
CA VAL A 55 4.50 10.34 9.03
C VAL A 55 5.04 11.06 7.80
N LEU A 56 4.57 10.72 6.60
CA LEU A 56 4.95 11.42 5.37
C LEU A 56 4.54 12.88 5.39
N ASN A 57 3.33 13.20 5.83
CA ASN A 57 2.88 14.59 5.96
C ASN A 57 3.74 15.38 6.96
N VAL A 58 4.08 14.81 8.12
CA VAL A 58 4.99 15.45 9.09
C VAL A 58 6.36 15.71 8.46
N TYR A 59 6.92 14.73 7.73
CA TYR A 59 8.19 14.89 7.04
C TYR A 59 8.17 15.98 5.96
N ILE A 60 7.12 15.98 5.12
CA ILE A 60 6.88 17.00 4.09
C ILE A 60 6.87 18.40 4.70
N ASN A 61 6.14 18.57 5.81
CA ASN A 61 6.00 19.85 6.50
C ASN A 61 7.35 20.33 7.07
N ARG A 62 8.13 19.41 7.66
CA ARG A 62 9.45 19.74 8.21
C ARG A 62 10.48 20.11 7.14
N LYS A 63 10.30 19.61 5.92
CA LYS A 63 11.20 19.90 4.78
C LYS A 63 10.69 21.00 3.87
N SER A 64 9.51 21.57 4.16
CA SER A 64 8.86 22.63 3.37
C SER A 64 8.85 22.32 1.87
N LEU A 65 8.49 21.08 1.52
CA LEU A 65 8.49 20.65 0.13
C LEU A 65 7.40 21.38 -0.67
N LYS A 66 7.75 21.93 -1.83
CA LYS A 66 6.78 22.53 -2.75
C LYS A 66 5.79 21.47 -3.26
N LYS A 67 4.56 21.88 -3.62
CA LYS A 67 3.47 21.01 -4.11
C LYS A 67 3.91 19.95 -5.14
N GLU A 68 4.68 20.38 -6.14
CA GLU A 68 5.18 19.51 -7.20
C GLU A 68 6.19 18.47 -6.71
N ALA A 69 7.01 18.84 -5.72
CA ALA A 69 7.95 17.93 -5.08
C ALA A 69 7.22 16.91 -4.18
N ILE A 70 6.16 17.33 -3.49
CA ILE A 70 5.31 16.44 -2.66
C ILE A 70 4.72 15.32 -3.52
N TYR A 71 4.07 15.66 -4.63
CA TYR A 71 3.43 14.66 -5.49
C TYR A 71 4.43 13.60 -5.97
N ARG A 72 5.57 14.04 -6.53
CA ARG A 72 6.62 13.13 -7.00
C ARG A 72 7.23 12.31 -5.86
N PHE A 73 7.42 12.90 -4.69
CA PHE A 73 7.98 12.23 -3.53
C PHE A 73 7.07 11.12 -3.03
N VAL A 74 5.79 11.41 -2.77
CA VAL A 74 4.81 10.45 -2.24
C VAL A 74 4.58 9.30 -3.22
N TRP A 75 4.52 9.61 -4.51
CA TRP A 75 4.41 8.61 -5.57
C TRP A 75 5.60 7.65 -5.58
N LYS A 76 6.84 8.16 -5.54
CA LYS A 76 8.06 7.34 -5.47
C LYS A 76 8.11 6.48 -4.21
N VAL A 77 7.80 7.07 -3.05
CA VAL A 77 7.76 6.33 -1.78
C VAL A 77 6.74 5.19 -1.86
N SER A 78 5.57 5.41 -2.45
CA SER A 78 4.54 4.37 -2.58
C SER A 78 5.02 3.20 -3.44
N LEU A 79 5.75 3.47 -4.53
CA LEU A 79 6.36 2.42 -5.36
C LEU A 79 7.47 1.68 -4.62
N ILE A 80 8.32 2.39 -3.88
CA ILE A 80 9.38 1.77 -3.06
C ILE A 80 8.76 0.85 -2.00
N VAL A 81 7.71 1.31 -1.32
CA VAL A 81 6.97 0.48 -0.35
C VAL A 81 6.38 -0.75 -1.03
N GLY A 82 5.73 -0.61 -2.18
CA GLY A 82 5.22 -1.74 -2.95
C GLY A 82 6.32 -2.74 -3.31
N LEU A 83 7.46 -2.25 -3.80
CA LEU A 83 8.61 -3.07 -4.17
C LEU A 83 9.18 -3.83 -2.96
N LEU A 84 9.35 -3.16 -1.82
CA LEU A 84 9.89 -3.75 -0.59
C LEU A 84 8.92 -4.76 0.04
N LEU A 85 7.62 -4.57 -0.13
CA LEU A 85 6.61 -5.47 0.42
C LEU A 85 6.39 -6.71 -0.44
N TYR A 86 6.61 -6.68 -1.76
CA TYR A 86 6.36 -7.87 -2.59
C TYR A 86 7.15 -9.13 -2.17
N PRO A 87 8.43 -9.05 -1.74
CA PRO A 87 9.16 -10.20 -1.19
C PRO A 87 8.52 -10.89 0.01
N THR A 88 7.61 -10.22 0.73
CA THR A 88 6.87 -10.85 1.85
C THR A 88 5.95 -11.98 1.39
N THR A 89 5.70 -12.11 0.09
CA THR A 89 5.08 -13.31 -0.51
C THR A 89 5.78 -14.61 -0.10
N LEU A 90 7.11 -14.59 0.09
CA LEU A 90 7.88 -15.74 0.54
C LEU A 90 7.54 -16.20 1.96
N LEU A 91 6.86 -15.36 2.74
CA LEU A 91 6.51 -15.63 4.13
C LEU A 91 5.12 -16.27 4.28
N SER A 92 4.37 -16.46 3.20
CA SER A 92 3.01 -16.98 3.25
C SER A 92 2.60 -17.78 2.00
N GLU A 93 2.15 -19.01 2.23
CA GLU A 93 1.54 -19.89 1.22
C GLU A 93 0.20 -19.36 0.68
N ARG A 94 -0.38 -18.33 1.31
CA ARG A 94 -1.67 -17.73 0.92
C ARG A 94 -1.50 -16.63 -0.13
N THR A 95 -0.28 -16.28 -0.50
CA THR A 95 0.03 -15.16 -1.40
C THR A 95 0.47 -15.66 -2.79
N PRO A 96 0.61 -14.79 -3.79
CA PRO A 96 1.13 -15.19 -5.10
C PRO A 96 2.57 -15.69 -4.99
N ALA A 97 2.99 -16.59 -5.88
CA ALA A 97 4.38 -16.97 -5.99
C ALA A 97 5.27 -15.75 -6.28
N ILE A 98 6.45 -15.68 -5.64
CA ILE A 98 7.42 -14.59 -5.83
C ILE A 98 7.81 -14.41 -7.31
N THR A 99 7.79 -15.49 -8.09
CA THR A 99 8.13 -15.52 -9.52
C THR A 99 6.98 -15.08 -10.43
N ASN A 100 5.78 -14.83 -9.89
CA ASN A 100 4.63 -14.43 -10.69
C ASN A 100 4.74 -12.96 -11.10
N ALA A 101 5.30 -12.73 -12.30
CA ALA A 101 5.49 -11.39 -12.85
C ALA A 101 4.17 -10.60 -13.02
N TYR A 102 3.07 -11.28 -13.37
CA TYR A 102 1.78 -10.61 -13.57
C TYR A 102 1.20 -10.11 -12.23
N ALA A 103 1.31 -10.91 -11.16
CA ALA A 103 0.95 -10.50 -9.81
C ALA A 103 1.80 -9.32 -9.32
N PHE A 104 3.10 -9.33 -9.60
CA PHE A 104 4.00 -8.20 -9.30
C PHE A 104 3.58 -6.92 -10.04
N LEU A 105 3.29 -7.00 -11.34
CA LEU A 105 2.88 -5.84 -12.13
C LEU A 105 1.57 -5.23 -11.63
N ILE A 106 0.57 -6.07 -11.32
CA ILE A 106 -0.71 -5.62 -10.72
C ILE A 106 -0.47 -4.98 -9.35
N TRP A 107 0.36 -5.60 -8.52
CA TRP A 107 0.72 -5.08 -7.20
C TRP A 107 1.36 -3.69 -7.29
N MET A 108 2.33 -3.52 -8.19
CA MET A 108 2.99 -2.25 -8.45
C MET A 108 2.04 -1.22 -9.04
N ALA A 109 1.13 -1.61 -9.95
CA ALA A 109 0.10 -0.74 -10.49
C ALA A 109 -0.85 -0.22 -9.40
N GLY A 110 -1.23 -1.08 -8.44
CA GLY A 110 -1.99 -0.66 -7.28
C GLY A 110 -1.26 0.41 -6.47
N HIS A 111 0.01 0.18 -6.14
CA HIS A 111 0.83 1.14 -5.37
C HIS A 111 1.07 2.44 -6.13
N TRP A 112 1.19 2.36 -7.46
CA TRP A 112 1.24 3.50 -8.34
C TRP A 112 -0.04 4.35 -8.22
N ILE A 113 -1.23 3.73 -8.37
CA ILE A 113 -2.54 4.39 -8.21
C ILE A 113 -2.66 5.03 -6.83
N TYR A 114 -2.32 4.29 -5.77
CA TYR A 114 -2.38 4.78 -4.40
C TYR A 114 -1.48 6.01 -4.19
N GLY A 115 -0.23 5.94 -4.66
CA GLY A 115 0.73 7.04 -4.55
C GLY A 115 0.29 8.29 -5.29
N MET A 116 -0.36 8.16 -6.44
CA MET A 116 -0.94 9.31 -7.15
C MET A 116 -2.08 9.97 -6.36
N ILE A 117 -2.98 9.18 -5.78
CA ILE A 117 -4.11 9.68 -5.00
C ILE A 117 -3.61 10.36 -3.72
N LEU A 118 -2.74 9.68 -2.95
CA LEU A 118 -2.19 10.22 -1.72
C LEU A 118 -1.31 11.45 -1.99
N GLY A 119 -0.49 11.41 -3.04
CA GLY A 119 0.35 12.54 -3.44
C GLY A 119 -0.47 13.79 -3.74
N ARG A 120 -1.58 13.65 -4.49
CA ARG A 120 -2.50 14.77 -4.75
C ARG A 120 -3.14 15.29 -3.47
N LEU A 121 -3.60 14.40 -2.59
CA LEU A 121 -4.22 14.78 -1.31
C LEU A 121 -3.26 15.59 -0.43
N LEU A 122 -2.00 15.16 -0.32
CA LEU A 122 -0.99 15.84 0.48
C LEU A 122 -0.51 17.14 -0.17
N SER A 123 -0.39 17.19 -1.50
CA SER A 123 -0.05 18.42 -2.23
C SER A 123 -1.16 19.48 -2.16
N TYR A 124 -2.43 19.09 -2.15
CA TYR A 124 -3.56 20.01 -2.01
C TYR A 124 -3.55 20.71 -0.64
N LYS A 125 -3.33 19.93 0.42
CA LYS A 125 -3.27 20.43 1.80
C LYS A 125 -2.15 21.44 2.03
N GLU A 126 -1.03 21.34 1.31
CA GLU A 126 0.01 22.37 1.34
C GLU A 126 -0.43 23.68 0.68
N GLY A 127 -1.34 23.61 -0.30
CA GLY A 127 -1.87 24.78 -0.97
C GLY A 127 -2.82 25.64 -0.17
N GLU A 128 -3.48 25.07 0.83
CA GLU A 128 -4.34 25.79 1.77
C GLU A 128 -3.56 26.40 2.94
N ARG A 129 -2.25 26.10 3.05
CA ARG A 129 -1.38 26.61 4.13
C ARG A 129 -0.62 27.89 3.78
N VAL A 130 -0.78 28.38 2.55
CA VAL A 130 -0.12 29.60 2.03
C VAL A 130 -1.09 30.77 2.05
#